data_AF-A0A6G2KED0-F1
#
_entry.id   AF-A0A6G2KED0-F1
#
_cell.length_a   1.000
_cell.length_b   1.000
_cell.length_c   1.000
_cell.angle_alpha   90.00
_cell.angle_beta   90.00
_cell.angle_gamma   90.00
#
_symmetry.space_group_name_H-M   'P 1'
#
loop_
_entity.id
_entity.type
_entity.pdbx_description
1 polymer ?
#
loop_
_entity_poly.entity_id
_entity_poly.type
_entity_poly.pdbx_seq_one_letter_code
_entity_poly.pdbx_strand_id
1 'polypeptide(L)'
;AHIDSDYKRYGKRLKREGEQLLTFLKHKGVPYHNNTSERALRLFALARKVCYSSRSRRGIKTSEILTTIYSTCMIRGVNPYTFMKDYLDGKTDTIPLQQNCMTSVCASTYKNHPLLQAGIMCGPDFLHWDGRFC
;
A
#
# COMPACT_ATOMS: atom_id res chain seq x y z
N ALA A 1 7.66 32.51 27.22
CA ALA A 1 7.03 31.74 26.11
C ALA A 1 7.79 30.42 25.96
N HIS A 2 7.09 29.29 26.06
CA HIS A 2 7.71 27.97 25.89
C HIS A 2 8.06 27.76 24.42
N ILE A 3 9.35 27.87 24.08
CA ILE A 3 9.85 27.63 22.73
C ILE A 3 9.95 26.11 22.56
N ASP A 4 8.94 25.51 21.96
CA ASP A 4 8.88 24.06 21.74
C ASP A 4 9.91 23.64 20.69
N SER A 5 10.91 22.85 21.07
CA SER A 5 11.94 22.35 20.14
C SER A 5 11.37 21.66 18.88
N ASP A 6 10.13 21.16 18.93
CA ASP A 6 9.47 20.51 17.81
C ASP A 6 9.09 21.45 16.67
N TYR A 7 8.96 22.77 16.86
CA TYR A 7 8.59 23.68 15.76
C TYR A 7 9.62 23.62 14.61
N LYS A 8 10.91 23.48 14.94
CA LYS A 8 11.99 23.34 13.94
C LYS A 8 11.84 22.05 13.15
N ARG A 9 11.49 20.96 13.83
CA ARG A 9 11.26 19.64 13.24
C ARG A 9 10.05 19.64 12.32
N TYR A 10 8.92 20.22 12.76
CA TYR A 10 7.72 20.36 11.93
C TYR A 10 7.98 21.27 10.73
N GLY A 11 8.63 22.42 10.92
CA GLY A 11 8.98 23.33 9.84
C GLY A 11 9.85 22.66 8.77
N LYS A 12 10.87 21.89 9.17
CA LYS A 12 11.71 21.12 8.24
C LYS A 12 10.90 20.07 7.47
N ARG A 13 9.98 19.37 8.14
CA ARG A 13 9.11 18.36 7.52
C ARG A 13 8.14 18.98 6.52
N LEU A 14 7.45 20.05 6.91
CA LEU A 14 6.52 20.78 6.04
C LEU A 14 7.23 21.34 4.80
N LYS A 15 8.45 21.85 4.94
CA LYS A 15 9.24 22.32 3.79
C LYS A 15 9.62 21.19 2.83
N ARG A 16 9.87 19.98 3.34
CA ARG A 16 10.25 18.81 2.54
C ARG A 16 9.04 18.14 1.86
N GLU A 17 7.94 18.00 2.59
CA GLU A 17 6.75 17.25 2.15
C GLU A 17 5.64 18.18 1.59
N GLY A 18 5.79 19.49 1.68
CA GLY A 18 4.76 20.48 1.34
C GLY A 18 4.19 20.34 -0.07
N GLU A 19 5.04 20.11 -1.07
CA GLU A 19 4.61 19.89 -2.45
C GLU A 19 3.70 18.66 -2.61
N GLN A 20 3.94 17.62 -1.80
CA GLN A 20 3.16 16.38 -1.81
C GLN A 20 1.86 16.51 -1.01
N LEU A 21 1.84 17.33 0.05
CA LEU A 21 0.65 17.57 0.88
C LEU A 21 -0.47 18.27 0.09
N LEU A 22 -0.11 19.13 -0.86
CA LEU A 22 -1.05 19.94 -1.64
C LEU A 22 -1.39 19.36 -3.02
N THR A 23 -1.02 18.10 -3.27
CA THR A 23 -1.24 17.42 -4.56
C THR A 23 -2.71 17.41 -4.98
N PHE A 24 -3.65 17.38 -4.03
CA PHE A 24 -5.08 17.42 -4.31
C PHE A 24 -5.56 18.74 -4.95
N LEU A 25 -4.82 19.84 -4.77
CA LEU A 25 -5.10 21.12 -5.43
C LEU A 25 -4.71 21.10 -6.92
N LYS A 26 -3.68 20.30 -7.26
CA LYS A 26 -3.16 20.18 -8.63
C LYS A 26 -3.95 19.17 -9.46
N HIS A 27 -4.59 18.19 -8.83
CA HIS A 27 -5.25 17.07 -9.51
C HIS A 27 -6.70 16.87 -9.04
N LYS A 28 -7.65 17.12 -9.94
CA LYS A 28 -9.09 16.95 -9.70
C LYS A 28 -9.41 15.46 -9.44
N GLY A 29 -10.13 15.18 -8.36
CA GLY A 29 -10.56 13.82 -7.97
C GLY A 29 -9.70 13.13 -6.92
N VAL A 30 -8.56 13.72 -6.53
CA VAL A 30 -7.78 13.22 -5.39
C VAL A 30 -8.37 13.76 -4.09
N PRO A 31 -8.68 12.91 -3.09
CA PRO A 31 -9.18 13.38 -1.81
C PRO A 31 -8.09 14.15 -1.04
N TYR A 32 -8.50 15.15 -0.25
CA TYR A 32 -7.61 15.91 0.62
C TYR A 32 -7.05 15.08 1.81
N HIS A 33 -7.61 13.89 2.05
CA HIS A 33 -7.29 13.02 3.17
C HIS A 33 -6.68 11.68 2.74
N ASN A 34 -5.86 11.06 3.59
CA ASN A 34 -5.22 9.77 3.32
C ASN A 34 -6.00 8.55 3.86
N ASN A 35 -7.29 8.72 4.18
CA ASN A 35 -8.10 7.71 4.85
C ASN A 35 -8.12 6.34 4.13
N THR A 36 -8.05 6.33 2.80
CA THR A 36 -8.02 5.09 2.00
C THR A 36 -6.74 4.29 2.26
N SER A 37 -5.58 4.95 2.18
CA SER A 37 -4.29 4.29 2.40
C SER A 37 -4.12 3.88 3.86
N GLU A 38 -4.54 4.72 4.81
CA GLU A 38 -4.54 4.36 6.23
C GLU A 38 -5.41 3.14 6.50
N ARG A 39 -6.61 3.07 5.92
CA ARG A 39 -7.49 1.90 6.03
C ARG A 39 -6.85 0.65 5.44
N ALA A 40 -6.18 0.76 4.29
CA ALA A 40 -5.47 -0.38 3.70
C ALA A 40 -4.35 -0.90 4.62
N LEU A 41 -3.59 0.00 5.25
CA LEU A 41 -2.50 -0.35 6.16
C LEU A 41 -2.97 -0.97 7.49
N ARG A 42 -4.22 -0.71 7.91
CA ARG A 42 -4.76 -1.27 9.17
C ARG A 42 -4.79 -2.79 9.19
N LEU A 43 -5.04 -3.44 8.05
CA LEU A 43 -5.00 -4.90 7.99
C LEU A 43 -3.61 -5.43 8.35
N PHE A 44 -2.57 -4.85 7.76
CA PHE A 44 -1.19 -5.23 8.03
C PHE A 44 -0.77 -4.91 9.47
N ALA A 45 -1.16 -3.74 9.99
CA ALA A 45 -0.86 -3.36 11.37
C ALA A 45 -1.55 -4.29 12.39
N LEU A 46 -2.81 -4.66 12.15
CA LEU A 46 -3.55 -5.59 12.98
C LEU A 46 -2.94 -6.99 12.93
N ALA A 47 -2.63 -7.50 11.73
CA ALA A 47 -1.98 -8.80 11.55
C ALA A 47 -0.65 -8.90 12.32
N ARG A 48 0.17 -7.84 12.27
CA ARG A 48 1.42 -7.79 13.05
C ARG A 48 1.18 -7.82 14.56
N LYS A 49 0.13 -7.14 15.03
CA LYS A 49 -0.22 -7.12 16.46
C LYS A 49 -0.69 -8.49 16.95
N VAL A 50 -1.56 -9.15 16.19
CA VAL A 50 -2.15 -10.45 16.56
C VAL A 50 -1.11 -11.57 16.46
N CYS A 51 -0.33 -11.61 15.38
CA CYS A 51 0.65 -12.67 15.14
C CYS A 51 2.04 -12.37 15.73
N TYR A 52 2.15 -11.33 16.57
CA TYR A 52 3.41 -10.88 17.20
C TYR A 52 4.57 -10.52 16.25
N SER A 53 4.32 -10.42 14.95
CA SER A 53 5.30 -10.22 13.88
C SER A 53 6.43 -11.26 13.84
N SER A 54 6.71 -11.78 12.65
CA SER A 54 7.88 -12.66 12.48
C SER A 54 9.19 -11.87 12.57
N ARG A 55 10.23 -12.48 13.16
CA ARG A 55 11.61 -11.95 13.15
C ARG A 55 12.48 -12.54 12.03
N SER A 56 12.04 -13.63 11.42
CA SER A 56 12.72 -14.25 10.28
C SER A 56 12.31 -13.58 8.97
N ARG A 57 13.26 -13.45 8.04
CA ARG A 57 13.01 -12.89 6.69
C ARG A 57 11.91 -13.67 5.96
N ARG A 58 11.90 -15.01 6.11
CA ARG A 58 10.86 -15.88 5.54
C ARG A 58 9.47 -15.57 6.12
N GLY A 59 9.34 -15.45 7.43
CA GLY A 59 8.03 -15.19 8.06
C GLY A 59 7.50 -13.79 7.75
N ILE A 60 8.37 -12.79 7.68
CA ILE A 60 8.01 -11.44 7.23
C ILE A 60 7.48 -11.51 5.79
N LYS A 61 8.19 -12.20 4.89
CA LYS A 61 7.77 -12.33 3.49
C LYS A 61 6.44 -13.07 3.34
N THR A 62 6.24 -14.14 4.10
CA THR A 62 4.95 -14.86 4.13
C THR A 62 3.82 -13.95 4.59
N SER A 63 4.04 -13.19 5.67
CA SER A 63 3.03 -12.25 6.20
C SER A 63 2.69 -11.16 5.19
N GLU A 64 3.69 -10.64 4.48
CA GLU A 64 3.54 -9.65 3.40
C GLU A 64 2.68 -10.19 2.25
N ILE A 65 3.00 -11.39 1.76
CA ILE A 65 2.27 -12.05 0.66
C ILE A 65 0.81 -12.30 1.07
N LEU A 66 0.60 -12.91 2.24
CA LEU A 66 -0.74 -13.22 2.74
C LEU A 66 -1.57 -11.95 2.92
N THR A 67 -1.02 -10.90 3.54
CA THR A 67 -1.74 -9.63 3.73
C THR A 67 -2.13 -9.00 2.40
N THR A 68 -1.27 -9.12 1.38
CA THR A 68 -1.55 -8.60 0.03
C THR A 68 -2.71 -9.34 -0.62
N ILE A 69 -2.73 -10.67 -0.56
CA ILE A 69 -3.83 -11.50 -1.07
C ILE A 69 -5.14 -11.14 -0.38
N TYR A 70 -5.14 -11.08 0.95
CA TYR A 70 -6.34 -10.75 1.74
C TYR A 70 -6.85 -9.35 1.43
N SER A 71 -5.97 -8.34 1.38
CA SER A 71 -6.35 -6.95 1.03
C SER A 71 -7.00 -6.89 -0.35
N THR A 72 -6.43 -7.61 -1.31
CA THR A 72 -6.93 -7.67 -2.70
C THR A 72 -8.32 -8.30 -2.77
N CYS A 73 -8.54 -9.40 -2.03
CA CYS A 73 -9.85 -10.06 -1.95
C CYS A 73 -10.90 -9.14 -1.34
N MET A 74 -10.58 -8.48 -0.22
CA MET A 74 -11.50 -7.56 0.46
C MET A 74 -11.90 -6.36 -0.41
N ILE A 75 -10.95 -5.76 -1.13
CA ILE A 75 -11.23 -4.64 -2.05
C ILE A 75 -12.20 -5.07 -3.17
N ARG A 76 -12.11 -6.33 -3.59
CA ARG A 76 -12.95 -6.91 -4.65
C ARG A 76 -14.24 -7.56 -4.12
N GLY A 77 -14.50 -7.51 -2.82
CA GLY A 77 -15.67 -8.16 -2.21
C GLY A 77 -15.64 -9.69 -2.26
N VAL A 78 -14.48 -10.29 -2.46
CA VAL A 78 -14.30 -11.76 -2.49
C VAL A 78 -13.93 -12.23 -1.09
N ASN A 79 -14.52 -13.34 -0.65
CA ASN A 79 -14.14 -13.95 0.62
C ASN A 79 -12.72 -14.56 0.49
N PRO A 80 -11.73 -14.12 1.29
CA PRO A 80 -10.35 -14.56 1.16
C PRO A 80 -10.14 -16.03 1.55
N TYR A 81 -10.97 -16.57 2.44
CA TYR A 81 -10.89 -17.98 2.83
C TYR A 81 -11.33 -18.90 1.68
N THR A 82 -12.46 -18.59 1.05
CA THR A 82 -12.94 -19.38 -0.11
C THR A 82 -11.96 -19.27 -1.26
N PHE A 83 -11.40 -18.08 -1.51
CA PHE A 83 -10.35 -17.89 -2.51
C PHE A 83 -9.12 -18.78 -2.25
N MET A 84 -8.58 -18.76 -1.04
CA MET A 84 -7.40 -19.57 -0.69
C MET A 84 -7.69 -21.06 -0.75
N LYS A 85 -8.88 -21.47 -0.30
CA LYS A 85 -9.32 -22.87 -0.36
C LYS A 85 -9.41 -23.35 -1.81
N ASP A 86 -10.10 -22.62 -2.66
CA ASP A 86 -10.27 -22.97 -4.07
C ASP A 86 -8.92 -23.01 -4.82
N TYR A 87 -8.03 -22.06 -4.51
CA TYR A 87 -6.67 -22.03 -5.05
C TYR A 87 -5.85 -23.26 -4.64
N LEU A 88 -5.91 -23.67 -3.37
CA LEU A 88 -5.21 -24.86 -2.87
C LEU A 88 -5.84 -26.18 -3.35
N ASP A 89 -7.16 -26.20 -3.55
CA ASP A 89 -7.92 -27.33 -4.12
C ASP A 89 -7.69 -27.47 -5.65
N GLY A 90 -7.01 -26.52 -6.29
CA GLY A 90 -6.77 -26.51 -7.74
C GLY A 90 -7.99 -26.10 -8.58
N LYS A 91 -9.03 -25.53 -7.97
CA LYS A 91 -10.26 -25.09 -8.65
C LYS A 91 -10.06 -23.68 -9.17
N THR A 92 -9.44 -23.56 -10.35
CA THR A 92 -9.17 -22.25 -10.96
C THR A 92 -10.39 -21.57 -11.56
N ASP A 93 -11.46 -22.33 -11.82
CA ASP A 93 -12.63 -21.88 -12.56
C ASP A 93 -13.62 -21.05 -11.71
N THR A 94 -13.58 -21.21 -10.38
CA THR A 94 -14.45 -20.51 -9.42
C THR A 94 -13.86 -19.19 -8.93
N ILE A 95 -12.63 -18.86 -9.34
CA ILE A 95 -11.87 -17.72 -8.85
C ILE A 95 -12.34 -16.43 -9.54
N PRO A 96 -12.99 -15.48 -8.84
CA PRO A 96 -13.44 -14.21 -9.44
C PRO A 96 -12.28 -13.23 -9.70
N LEU A 97 -11.09 -13.53 -9.15
CA LEU A 97 -9.88 -12.79 -9.47
C LEU A 97 -9.43 -13.22 -10.87
N GLN A 98 -9.88 -12.50 -11.90
CA GLN A 98 -9.35 -12.71 -13.25
C GLN A 98 -7.82 -12.71 -13.18
N GLN A 99 -7.18 -13.82 -13.60
CA GLN A 99 -5.71 -13.92 -13.69
C GLN A 99 -5.11 -12.86 -14.65
N ASN A 100 -5.95 -12.18 -15.44
CA ASN A 100 -5.60 -10.98 -16.20
C ASN A 100 -5.26 -9.77 -15.31
N CYS A 101 -5.49 -9.80 -13.99
CA CYS A 101 -4.93 -8.80 -13.07
C CYS A 101 -3.50 -9.13 -12.59
N MET A 102 -2.99 -10.32 -12.96
CA MET A 102 -1.58 -10.68 -12.97
C MET A 102 -0.99 -10.68 -14.39
N THR A 103 -1.70 -10.14 -15.39
CA THR A 103 -0.97 -9.29 -16.32
C THR A 103 -0.27 -8.31 -15.41
N SER A 104 1.08 -8.28 -15.46
CA SER A 104 1.87 -7.15 -14.98
C SER A 104 0.94 -5.95 -15.03
N VAL A 105 0.69 -5.28 -13.89
CA VAL A 105 0.11 -3.94 -13.95
C VAL A 105 1.21 -3.17 -14.66
N CYS A 106 1.21 -3.36 -15.99
CA CYS A 106 2.24 -2.97 -16.89
C CYS A 106 2.23 -1.50 -16.68
N ALA A 107 3.41 -0.94 -16.75
CA ALA A 107 3.61 0.47 -16.57
C ALA A 107 2.57 1.35 -17.35
N SER A 108 1.79 0.83 -18.30
CA SER A 108 0.63 1.49 -18.95
C SER A 108 -0.44 2.13 -18.04
N THR A 109 -0.87 1.55 -16.91
CA THR A 109 -1.92 2.19 -16.07
C THR A 109 -1.37 3.34 -15.22
N TYR A 110 -0.07 3.30 -14.88
CA TYR A 110 0.62 4.37 -14.16
C TYR A 110 1.23 5.43 -15.09
N LYS A 111 1.60 5.06 -16.34
CA LYS A 111 2.18 5.95 -17.36
C LYS A 111 1.27 7.13 -17.71
N ASN A 112 -0.05 6.94 -17.62
CA ASN A 112 -1.06 7.99 -17.85
C ASN A 112 -1.64 8.55 -16.54
N HIS A 113 -1.13 8.13 -15.38
CA HIS A 113 -1.62 8.62 -14.10
C HIS A 113 -1.02 10.01 -13.83
N PRO A 114 -1.84 11.06 -13.61
CA PRO A 114 -1.36 12.43 -13.50
C PRO A 114 -0.24 12.64 -12.45
N LEU A 115 -0.24 11.81 -11.40
CA LEU A 115 0.72 11.89 -10.29
C LEU A 115 2.09 11.25 -10.61
N LEU A 116 2.14 10.28 -11.52
CA LEU A 116 3.40 9.67 -11.96
C LEU A 116 4.10 10.58 -12.99
N GLN A 117 3.32 11.20 -13.88
CA GLN A 117 3.81 12.14 -14.90
C GLN A 117 4.34 13.46 -14.30
N ALA A 118 3.80 13.84 -13.13
CA ALA A 118 4.30 14.94 -12.31
C ALA A 118 5.51 14.57 -11.42
N GLY A 119 5.98 13.31 -11.44
CA GLY A 119 7.12 12.85 -10.63
C GLY A 119 6.87 12.77 -9.12
N ILE A 120 5.60 12.78 -8.69
CA ILE A 120 5.21 12.79 -7.26
C ILE A 120 5.16 11.37 -6.69
N MET A 121 4.91 10.37 -7.54
CA MET A 121 4.90 8.94 -7.20
C MET A 121 6.13 8.26 -7.84
N CYS A 122 6.93 7.53 -7.06
CA CYS A 122 7.92 6.60 -7.62
C CYS A 122 7.20 5.39 -8.25
N GLY A 123 7.71 4.93 -9.39
CA GLY A 123 7.17 3.79 -10.14
C GLY A 123 7.20 2.46 -9.37
N PRO A 124 6.80 1.34 -10.01
CA PRO A 124 6.63 0.02 -9.37
C PRO A 124 7.89 -0.62 -8.77
N ASP A 125 9.03 0.08 -8.72
CA ASP A 125 10.30 -0.35 -8.13
C ASP A 125 10.30 -0.42 -6.58
N PHE A 126 9.12 -0.49 -5.95
CA PHE A 126 8.94 -0.47 -4.50
C PHE A 126 9.46 -1.73 -3.77
N LEU A 127 10.08 -2.68 -4.48
CA LEU A 127 10.63 -3.93 -3.92
C LEU A 127 12.04 -3.82 -3.34
N HIS A 128 12.65 -2.62 -3.32
CA HIS A 128 13.86 -2.37 -2.55
C HIS A 128 13.55 -1.52 -1.30
N TRP A 129 13.03 -2.17 -0.25
CA TRP A 129 12.87 -1.58 1.06
C TRP A 129 14.19 -1.67 1.84
N ASP A 130 14.86 -0.54 2.01
CA ASP A 130 16.23 -0.45 2.52
C ASP A 130 16.34 -0.31 4.05
N GLY A 131 15.28 -0.61 4.79
CA GLY A 131 15.30 -0.75 6.26
C GLY A 131 15.71 0.47 7.10
N ARG A 132 15.91 1.66 6.51
CA ARG A 132 16.46 2.84 7.20
C ARG A 132 15.44 3.76 7.90
N PHE A 133 14.28 3.22 8.26
CA PHE A 133 13.34 3.92 9.16
C PHE A 133 12.93 2.98 10.29
N CYS A 134 13.91 2.73 11.17
CA CYS A 134 13.72 2.43 12.58
C CYS A 134 14.15 3.68 13.36
#